data_AF-A0A4R1WV08-F1
#
_entry.id   AF-A0A4R1WV08-F1
#
_cell.length_a   1.000
_cell.length_b   1.000
_cell.length_c   1.000
_cell.angle_alpha   90.00
_cell.angle_beta   90.00
_cell.angle_gamma   90.00
#
_symmetry.space_group_name_H-M   'P 1'
#
loop_
_entity.id
_entity.type
_entity.pdbx_description
1 polymer ?
#
loop_
_entity_poly.entity_id
_entity_poly.type
_entity_poly.pdbx_seq_one_letter_code
_entity_poly.pdbx_strand_id
1 'polypeptide(L)'
;MDLMGRDFDHIRREHLRGVKVTEFAHLWWQAEQRGDALRAEDQVDWYLVGVLAACRWIANAWVPYNGPIDGRNGVMAKTPLTLKSAWVIEELIEEETPYAERLVGRWEWPGRPGYVEGVAATFAWMGRRSGVPPIQVEQAHAS
;
A
#
# COMPACT_ATOMS: atom_id res chain seq x y z
N MET A 1 2.88 10.78 -6.66
CA MET A 1 1.67 11.36 -6.07
C MET A 1 2.14 12.33 -5.00
N ASP A 2 1.70 13.60 -5.04
CA ASP A 2 1.92 14.51 -3.91
C ASP A 2 1.00 14.07 -2.76
N LEU A 3 1.56 13.40 -1.76
CA LEU A 3 0.85 13.10 -0.53
C LEU A 3 0.67 14.39 0.27
N MET A 4 -0.57 14.73 0.54
CA MET A 4 -0.96 15.86 1.36
C MET A 4 -1.28 15.40 2.78
N GLY A 5 -1.21 16.31 3.77
CA GLY A 5 -1.54 16.00 5.16
C GLY A 5 -2.88 15.25 5.33
N ARG A 6 -3.88 15.63 4.52
CA ARG A 6 -5.21 15.00 4.46
C ARG A 6 -5.20 13.51 4.10
N ASP A 7 -4.21 13.05 3.34
CA ASP A 7 -4.10 11.64 2.94
C ASP A 7 -3.75 10.76 4.15
N PHE A 8 -3.14 11.36 5.18
CA PHE A 8 -2.85 10.69 6.45
C PHE A 8 -4.00 10.78 7.47
N ASP A 9 -4.92 11.74 7.33
CA ASP A 9 -6.06 11.92 8.24
C ASP A 9 -7.05 10.75 8.18
N HIS A 10 -7.06 10.02 7.07
CA HIS A 10 -7.92 8.85 6.88
C HIS A 10 -7.32 7.54 7.38
N ILE A 11 -6.06 7.58 7.86
CA ILE A 11 -5.41 6.41 8.45
C ILE A 11 -6.02 6.13 9.82
N ARG A 12 -6.73 5.02 9.90
CA ARG A 12 -7.35 4.54 11.12
C ARG A 12 -6.35 3.72 11.94
N ARG A 13 -6.15 4.13 13.20
CA ARG A 13 -5.16 3.50 14.11
C ARG A 13 -5.47 2.04 14.37
N GLU A 14 -6.76 1.70 14.46
CA GLU A 14 -7.29 0.36 14.63
C GLU A 14 -6.82 -0.60 13.53
N HIS A 15 -6.64 -0.11 12.29
CA HIS A 15 -6.21 -0.94 11.16
C HIS A 15 -4.72 -1.31 11.22
N LEU A 16 -3.90 -0.52 11.92
CA LEU A 16 -2.44 -0.66 11.90
C LEU A 16 -1.88 -1.68 12.89
N ARG A 17 -2.74 -2.33 13.70
CA ARG A 17 -2.46 -3.52 14.53
C ARG A 17 -1.09 -3.51 15.26
N GLY A 18 -0.69 -2.33 15.73
CA GLY A 18 0.53 -2.10 16.51
C GLY A 18 1.51 -1.13 15.85
N VAL A 19 1.52 -0.94 14.53
CA VAL A 19 2.37 0.07 13.87
C VAL A 19 1.85 1.48 14.19
N LYS A 20 2.75 2.42 14.48
CA LYS A 20 2.33 3.82 14.71
C LYS A 20 1.90 4.45 13.39
N VAL A 21 0.89 5.32 13.44
CA VAL A 21 0.44 6.07 12.25
C VAL A 21 1.60 6.82 11.59
N THR A 22 2.52 7.40 12.38
CA THR A 22 3.70 8.10 11.86
C THR A 22 4.68 7.17 11.15
N GLU A 23 4.91 5.96 11.67
CA GLU A 23 5.75 4.95 11.02
C GLU A 23 5.14 4.49 9.69
N PHE A 24 3.82 4.25 9.69
CA PHE A 24 3.07 3.91 8.48
C PHE A 24 3.11 5.05 7.45
N ALA A 25 2.85 6.29 7.88
CA ALA A 25 2.89 7.46 7.01
C ALA A 25 4.27 7.67 6.38
N HIS A 26 5.35 7.51 7.16
CA HIS A 26 6.72 7.61 6.64
C HIS A 26 7.02 6.52 5.60
N LEU A 27 6.63 5.28 5.87
CA LEU A 27 6.81 4.19 4.92
C LEU A 27 6.06 4.44 3.62
N TRP A 28 4.79 4.82 3.72
CA TRP A 28 3.96 5.09 2.55
C TRP A 28 4.51 6.26 1.74
N TRP A 29 4.95 7.33 2.41
CA TRP A 29 5.56 8.47 1.73
C TRP A 29 6.83 8.13 0.97
N GLN A 30 7.72 7.33 1.55
CA GLN A 30 8.93 6.89 0.84
C GLN A 30 8.60 5.90 -0.29
N ALA A 31 7.58 5.05 -0.12
CA ALA A 31 7.10 4.19 -1.19
C ALA A 31 6.58 4.99 -2.39
N GLU A 32 5.82 6.06 -2.15
CA GLU A 32 5.31 6.94 -3.22
C GLU A 32 6.45 7.66 -3.93
N GLN A 33 7.41 8.22 -3.19
CA GLN A 33 8.58 8.88 -3.78
C GLN A 33 9.39 7.93 -4.66
N ARG A 34 9.66 6.71 -4.18
CA ARG A 34 10.37 5.71 -4.97
C ARG A 34 9.57 5.26 -6.19
N GLY A 35 8.24 5.12 -6.05
CA GLY A 35 7.36 4.77 -7.15
C GLY A 35 7.28 5.85 -8.22
N ASP A 36 7.33 7.13 -7.84
CA ASP A 36 7.39 8.26 -8.75
C ASP A 36 8.74 8.33 -9.48
N ALA A 37 9.85 8.13 -8.76
CA ALA A 37 11.20 8.09 -9.35
C ALA A 37 11.31 6.99 -10.41
N LEU A 38 10.87 5.76 -10.10
CA LEU A 38 10.86 4.66 -11.07
C LEU A 38 9.98 4.98 -12.29
N ARG A 39 8.81 5.59 -12.08
CA ARG A 39 7.93 5.99 -13.19
C ARG A 39 8.56 7.05 -14.08
N ALA A 40 9.30 8.00 -13.51
CA ALA A 40 10.02 9.01 -14.30
C ALA A 40 11.11 8.39 -15.19
N GLU A 41 11.60 7.20 -14.84
CA GLU A 41 12.57 6.42 -15.60
C GLU A 41 11.92 5.34 -16.49
N ASP A 42 10.59 5.33 -16.66
CA ASP A 42 9.83 4.28 -17.35
C ASP A 42 10.09 2.86 -16.80
N GLN A 43 10.45 2.77 -15.52
CA GLN A 43 10.68 1.51 -14.81
C GLN A 43 9.50 1.16 -13.90
N VAL A 44 9.35 -0.14 -13.63
CA VAL A 44 8.34 -0.65 -12.69
C VAL A 44 8.95 -1.69 -11.76
N ASP A 45 8.83 -1.44 -10.47
CA ASP A 45 9.07 -2.42 -9.41
C ASP A 45 7.72 -2.92 -8.92
N TRP A 46 7.32 -4.10 -9.38
CA TRP A 46 6.00 -4.65 -9.07
C TRP A 46 5.83 -5.02 -7.59
N TYR A 47 6.92 -5.34 -6.87
CA TYR A 47 6.89 -5.49 -5.43
C TYR A 47 6.53 -4.16 -4.76
N LEU A 48 7.19 -3.07 -5.16
CA LEU A 48 6.86 -1.73 -4.67
C LEU A 48 5.42 -1.34 -5.02
N VAL A 49 4.93 -1.70 -6.21
CA VAL A 49 3.53 -1.48 -6.60
C VAL A 49 2.57 -2.22 -5.67
N GLY A 50 2.92 -3.43 -5.23
CA GLY A 50 2.17 -4.19 -4.21
C GLY A 50 2.12 -3.47 -2.87
N VAL A 51 3.28 -2.98 -2.40
CA VAL A 51 3.37 -2.17 -1.16
C VAL A 51 2.50 -0.93 -1.25
N LEU A 52 2.59 -0.18 -2.36
CA LEU A 52 1.81 1.02 -2.61
C LEU A 52 0.30 0.74 -2.64
N ALA A 53 -0.12 -0.34 -3.31
CA ALA A 53 -1.52 -0.73 -3.38
C ALA A 53 -2.08 -1.02 -1.98
N ALA A 54 -1.34 -1.76 -1.16
CA ALA A 54 -1.72 -2.04 0.22
C ALA A 54 -1.78 -0.75 1.06
N CYS A 55 -0.72 0.09 1.03
CA CYS A 55 -0.68 1.34 1.80
C CYS A 55 -1.84 2.29 1.45
N ARG A 56 -2.06 2.54 0.16
CA ARG A 56 -3.16 3.38 -0.33
C ARG A 56 -4.51 2.84 0.12
N TRP A 57 -4.72 1.52 0.03
CA TRP A 57 -5.95 0.91 0.48
C TRP A 57 -6.14 1.15 1.98
N ILE A 58 -5.19 0.76 2.83
CA ILE A 58 -5.23 0.90 4.30
C ILE A 58 -5.47 2.34 4.76
N ALA A 59 -4.89 3.31 4.05
CA ALA A 59 -5.09 4.73 4.32
C ALA A 59 -6.44 5.28 3.82
N ASN A 60 -7.25 4.46 3.13
CA ASN A 60 -8.42 4.91 2.37
C ASN A 60 -8.06 6.06 1.40
N ALA A 61 -6.94 5.93 0.70
CA ALA A 61 -6.44 6.97 -0.19
C ALA A 61 -7.31 7.13 -1.44
N TRP A 62 -7.42 8.37 -1.92
CA TRP A 62 -7.96 8.66 -3.24
C TRP A 62 -6.88 8.49 -4.31
N VAL A 63 -7.12 7.62 -5.28
CA VAL A 63 -6.19 7.33 -6.38
C VAL A 63 -6.68 8.05 -7.64
N PRO A 64 -5.93 9.03 -8.17
CA PRO A 64 -6.31 9.72 -9.38
C PRO A 64 -6.21 8.80 -10.59
N TYR A 65 -7.03 9.06 -11.59
CA TYR A 65 -6.89 8.46 -12.91
C TYR A 65 -5.86 9.22 -13.75
N ASN A 66 -5.29 8.55 -14.76
CA ASN A 66 -4.44 9.19 -15.79
C ASN A 66 -5.25 10.08 -16.77
N GLY A 67 -6.54 10.25 -16.51
CA GLY A 67 -7.48 11.09 -17.26
C GLY A 67 -8.90 10.88 -16.71
N PRO A 68 -9.84 11.83 -16.87
CA PRO A 68 -11.18 11.66 -16.35
C PRO A 68 -11.89 10.46 -17.00
N ILE A 69 -12.52 9.61 -16.19
CA ILE A 69 -13.37 8.51 -16.65
C ILE A 69 -14.79 8.82 -16.17
N ASP A 70 -15.73 8.99 -17.11
CA ASP A 70 -17.13 9.35 -16.83
C ASP A 70 -17.25 10.59 -15.92
N GLY A 71 -16.40 11.59 -16.14
CA GLY A 71 -16.35 12.83 -15.35
C GLY A 71 -15.73 12.70 -13.96
N ARG A 72 -15.23 11.52 -13.59
CA ARG A 72 -14.51 11.27 -12.33
C ARG A 72 -13.02 11.38 -12.56
N ASN A 73 -12.30 12.01 -11.63
CA ASN A 73 -10.85 12.21 -11.70
C ASN A 73 -10.07 11.13 -10.94
N GLY A 74 -10.74 10.12 -10.39
CA GLY A 74 -10.13 9.06 -9.60
C GLY A 74 -11.16 8.20 -8.89
N VAL A 75 -10.67 7.30 -8.04
CA VAL A 75 -11.45 6.42 -7.16
C VAL A 75 -10.74 6.21 -5.84
N MET A 76 -11.49 5.77 -4.83
CA MET A 76 -10.91 5.17 -3.64
C MET A 76 -10.05 3.96 -4.01
N ALA A 77 -8.93 3.80 -3.31
CA ALA A 77 -8.11 2.60 -3.42
C ALA A 77 -8.95 1.34 -3.14
N LYS A 78 -8.82 0.35 -4.03
CA LYS A 78 -9.48 -0.96 -3.91
C LYS A 78 -8.67 -1.90 -3.03
N THR A 79 -9.29 -2.99 -2.59
CA THR A 79 -8.52 -4.08 -1.96
C THR A 79 -7.41 -4.55 -2.92
N PRO A 80 -6.18 -4.80 -2.42
CA PRO A 80 -5.02 -4.98 -3.27
C PRO A 80 -5.02 -6.29 -4.06
N LEU A 81 -5.66 -7.36 -3.55
CA LEU A 81 -5.70 -8.66 -4.23
C LEU A 81 -7.08 -9.00 -4.77
N THR A 82 -8.14 -8.83 -3.98
CA THR A 82 -9.51 -9.17 -4.44
C THR A 82 -10.18 -8.07 -5.27
N LEU A 83 -9.55 -6.89 -5.39
CA LEU A 83 -10.00 -5.74 -6.18
C LEU A 83 -11.43 -5.26 -5.85
N LYS A 84 -11.89 -5.49 -4.62
CA LYS A 84 -13.18 -5.01 -4.13
C LYS A 84 -13.12 -3.50 -3.92
N SER A 85 -14.15 -2.81 -4.42
CA SER A 85 -14.34 -1.37 -4.21
C SER A 85 -15.12 -1.15 -2.91
N ALA A 86 -14.43 -1.21 -1.77
CA ALA A 86 -15.02 -0.98 -0.46
C ALA A 86 -14.07 -0.18 0.43
N TRP A 87 -14.65 0.64 1.31
CA TRP A 87 -13.91 1.28 2.40
C TRP A 87 -13.18 0.24 3.22
N VAL A 88 -11.98 0.55 3.69
CA VAL A 88 -11.31 -0.33 4.64
C VAL A 88 -12.12 -0.39 5.91
N ILE A 89 -12.57 -1.60 6.20
CA ILE A 89 -13.12 -2.03 7.47
C ILE A 89 -12.28 -3.23 7.93
N GLU A 90 -12.29 -3.51 9.22
CA GLU A 90 -11.46 -4.55 9.82
C GLU A 90 -11.70 -5.92 9.17
N GLU A 91 -12.95 -6.23 8.84
CA GLU A 91 -13.36 -7.49 8.22
C GLU A 91 -12.69 -7.71 6.86
N LEU A 92 -12.46 -6.66 6.07
CA LEU A 92 -11.77 -6.78 4.79
C LEU A 92 -10.26 -6.97 4.97
N ILE A 93 -9.66 -6.38 6.01
CA ILE A 93 -8.25 -6.63 6.36
C ILE A 93 -8.07 -8.09 6.77
N GLU A 94 -9.02 -8.65 7.51
CA GLU A 94 -9.05 -10.05 7.93
C GLU A 94 -9.30 -11.03 6.77
N GLU A 95 -9.93 -10.59 5.69
CA GLU A 95 -10.07 -11.39 4.47
C GLU A 95 -8.79 -11.35 3.61
N GLU A 96 -8.25 -10.15 3.37
CA GLU A 96 -7.11 -9.92 2.46
C GLU A 96 -5.80 -10.47 3.02
N THR A 97 -5.57 -10.35 4.33
CA THR A 97 -4.31 -10.79 4.96
C THR A 97 -4.05 -12.30 4.77
N PRO A 98 -4.93 -13.22 5.19
CA PRO A 98 -4.71 -14.65 4.99
C PRO A 98 -4.81 -15.05 3.51
N TYR A 99 -5.51 -14.27 2.68
CA TYR A 99 -5.50 -14.49 1.24
C TYR A 99 -4.12 -14.21 0.64
N ALA A 100 -3.49 -13.09 1.01
CA ALA A 100 -2.11 -12.76 0.62
C ALA A 100 -1.13 -13.85 1.07
N GLU A 101 -1.18 -14.27 2.33
CA GLU A 101 -0.31 -15.32 2.89
C GLU A 101 -0.40 -16.65 2.10
N ARG A 102 -1.59 -17.01 1.60
CA ARG A 102 -1.77 -18.23 0.81
C ARG A 102 -1.22 -18.13 -0.61
N LEU A 103 -1.15 -16.92 -1.18
CA LEU A 103 -0.68 -16.71 -2.55
C LEU A 103 0.85 -16.61 -2.64
N VAL A 104 1.52 -16.09 -1.60
CA VAL A 104 2.99 -15.94 -1.59
C VAL A 104 3.67 -17.27 -1.93
N GLY A 105 4.55 -17.24 -2.94
CA GLY A 105 5.30 -18.41 -3.41
C GLY A 105 4.47 -19.53 -4.06
N ARG A 106 3.15 -19.37 -4.17
CA ARG A 106 2.23 -20.32 -4.82
C ARG A 106 1.57 -19.76 -6.08
N TRP A 107 1.48 -18.44 -6.16
CA TRP A 107 0.85 -17.74 -7.26
C TRP A 107 1.58 -16.44 -7.55
N GLU A 108 1.88 -16.24 -8.84
CA GLU A 108 2.43 -14.99 -9.34
C GLU A 108 1.39 -14.34 -10.27
N TRP A 109 1.19 -13.04 -10.10
CA TRP A 109 0.25 -12.31 -10.94
C TRP A 109 0.87 -12.11 -12.33
N PRO A 110 0.21 -12.53 -13.43
CA PRO A 110 0.79 -12.40 -14.77
C PRO A 110 1.22 -10.97 -15.08
N GLY A 111 2.50 -10.81 -15.44
CA GLY A 111 3.11 -9.52 -15.75
C GLY A 111 3.39 -8.62 -14.55
N ARG A 112 3.26 -9.12 -13.31
CA ARG A 112 3.52 -8.36 -12.07
C ARG A 112 4.34 -9.15 -11.04
N PRO A 113 5.58 -9.53 -11.37
CA PRO A 113 6.43 -10.32 -10.48
C PRO A 113 6.64 -9.63 -9.13
N GLY A 114 6.48 -10.33 -8.01
CA GLY A 114 6.70 -9.75 -6.68
C GLY A 114 5.54 -8.92 -6.12
N TYR A 115 4.47 -8.67 -6.89
CA TYR A 115 3.34 -7.84 -6.44
C TYR A 115 2.65 -8.42 -5.19
N VAL A 116 2.39 -9.72 -5.20
CA VAL A 116 1.74 -10.42 -4.07
C VAL A 116 2.64 -10.36 -2.84
N GLU A 117 3.94 -10.54 -3.01
CA GLU A 117 4.95 -10.47 -1.96
C GLU A 117 4.99 -9.08 -1.32
N GLY A 118 4.88 -8.01 -2.11
CA GLY A 118 4.82 -6.63 -1.60
C GLY A 118 3.57 -6.36 -0.76
N VAL A 119 2.41 -6.84 -1.22
CA VAL A 119 1.15 -6.75 -0.45
C VAL A 119 1.26 -7.52 0.86
N ALA A 120 1.72 -8.78 0.79
CA ALA A 120 1.86 -9.65 1.96
C ALA A 120 2.86 -9.09 2.98
N ALA A 121 4.00 -8.56 2.53
CA ALA A 121 4.99 -7.95 3.40
C ALA A 121 4.42 -6.73 4.15
N THR A 122 3.57 -5.95 3.49
CA THR A 122 2.89 -4.80 4.11
C THR A 122 1.92 -5.25 5.22
N PHE A 123 1.10 -6.27 4.96
CA PHE A 123 0.19 -6.82 5.99
C PHE A 123 0.95 -7.48 7.14
N ALA A 124 2.03 -8.21 6.86
CA ALA A 124 2.86 -8.86 7.88
C ALA A 124 3.55 -7.84 8.80
N TRP A 125 3.97 -6.70 8.24
CA TRP A 125 4.53 -5.59 8.99
C TRP A 125 3.49 -4.93 9.92
N MET A 126 2.31 -4.62 9.39
CA MET A 126 1.21 -4.04 10.18
C MET A 126 0.74 -4.96 11.31
N GLY A 127 0.59 -6.25 11.05
CA GLY A 127 0.22 -7.24 12.07
C GLY A 127 1.31 -7.55 13.09
N ARG A 128 2.47 -6.86 13.02
CA ARG A 128 3.65 -7.00 13.91
C ARG A 128 4.20 -8.41 14.11
N ARG A 129 4.08 -9.32 13.12
CA ARG A 129 4.81 -10.60 13.13
C ARG A 129 6.20 -10.56 12.46
N SER A 130 6.48 -9.56 11.62
CA SER A 130 7.79 -9.39 10.96
C SER A 130 8.71 -8.38 11.68
N GLY A 131 8.15 -7.29 12.24
CA GLY A 131 8.94 -6.17 12.80
C GLY A 131 9.72 -5.35 11.77
N VAL A 132 9.95 -5.89 10.56
CA VAL A 132 10.69 -5.27 9.46
C VAL A 132 9.71 -4.63 8.47
N PRO A 133 9.87 -3.33 8.12
CA PRO A 133 9.06 -2.69 7.09
C PRO A 133 9.30 -3.34 5.71
N PRO A 134 8.29 -3.39 4.82
CA PRO A 134 8.40 -4.03 3.51
C PRO A 134 9.43 -3.38 2.57
N ILE A 135 9.79 -2.12 2.81
CA ILE A 135 10.87 -1.42 2.12
C ILE A 135 11.79 -0.77 3.14
N GLN A 136 13.04 -0.53 2.75
CA GLN A 136 13.94 0.29 3.56
C GLN A 136 13.36 1.70 3.67
N VAL A 137 13.16 2.14 4.91
CA VAL A 137 12.73 3.48 5.23
C VAL A 137 13.94 4.23 5.76
N GLU A 138 14.41 5.26 5.06
CA GLU A 138 15.44 6.14 5.59
C GLU A 138 14.91 6.78 6.87
N GLN A 139 15.60 6.58 7.99
CA GLN A 139 15.25 7.31 9.20
C GLN A 139 15.67 8.75 9.00
N ALA A 140 14.73 9.68 9.19
CA ALA A 140 15.06 11.08 9.30
C ALA A 140 16.07 11.22 10.46
N HIS A 141 17.34 11.45 10.14
CA HIS A 141 18.33 11.84 11.12
C HIS A 141 17.83 13.16 11.72
N ALA A 142 17.36 13.10 12.97
CA ALA A 142 17.18 14.31 13.76
C ALA A 142 18.56 14.97 13.87
N SER A 143 18.74 16.07 13.14
CA SER A 143 19.84 17.01 13.32
C SER A 143 19.41 18.08 14.32
#